data_AF-A0A2A2ZHV7-F1
#
_entry.id   AF-A0A2A2ZHV7-F1
#
_cell.length_a   1.000
_cell.length_b   1.000
_cell.length_c   1.000
_cell.angle_alpha   90.00
_cell.angle_beta   90.00
_cell.angle_gamma   90.00
#
_symmetry.space_group_name_H-M   'P 1'
#
loop_
_entity.id
_entity.type
_entity.pdbx_description
1 polymer ?
#
loop_
_entity_poly.entity_id
_entity_poly.type
_entity_poly.pdbx_seq_one_letter_code
_entity_poly.pdbx_strand_id
1 'polypeptide(L)'
;MAELAAGDRWIMDGNYRSSLDLRLERADAVIILAFSRWRCLVGVLRRWWTNRGRAVQADGCPERLDWKFLRWVWRYPIDSRPLLDAALVRYADTVRVVELASPAVARSFLRELPA
;
A
#
# COMPACT_ATOMS: atom_id res chain seq x y z
N MET A 1 -16.57 -2.69 5.28
CA MET A 1 -15.30 -3.47 5.23
C MET A 1 -15.55 -4.96 5.30
N ALA A 2 -16.18 -5.49 6.36
CA ALA A 2 -16.48 -6.93 6.47
C ALA A 2 -17.28 -7.45 5.25
N GLU A 3 -18.29 -6.71 4.82
CA GLU A 3 -19.11 -7.05 3.64
C GLU A 3 -18.30 -7.03 2.32
N LEU A 4 -17.37 -6.09 2.16
CA LEU A 4 -16.48 -6.02 0.99
C LEU A 4 -15.48 -7.19 0.98
N ALA A 5 -15.00 -7.61 2.15
CA ALA A 5 -14.08 -8.74 2.28
C ALA A 5 -14.81 -10.09 2.19
N ALA A 6 -16.14 -10.11 2.36
CA ALA A 6 -16.97 -11.30 2.28
C ALA A 6 -17.20 -11.79 0.84
N GLY A 7 -16.95 -10.96 -0.18
CA GLY A 7 -17.06 -11.36 -1.58
C GLY A 7 -16.05 -12.45 -1.98
N ASP A 8 -16.36 -13.19 -3.04
CA ASP A 8 -15.56 -14.33 -3.52
C ASP A 8 -14.17 -13.93 -4.04
N ARG A 9 -14.05 -12.73 -4.61
CA ARG A 9 -12.79 -12.19 -5.15
C ARG A 9 -12.73 -10.69 -4.92
N TRP A 10 -11.60 -10.22 -4.43
CA TRP A 10 -11.40 -8.79 -4.18
C TRP A 10 -9.90 -8.43 -4.27
N ILE A 11 -9.65 -7.17 -4.60
CA ILE A 11 -8.34 -6.53 -4.43
C ILE A 11 -8.59 -5.27 -3.61
N MET A 12 -7.89 -5.15 -2.48
CA MET A 12 -8.00 -3.99 -1.60
C MET A 12 -6.63 -3.36 -1.42
N ASP A 13 -6.49 -2.11 -1.86
CA ASP A 13 -5.33 -1.29 -1.55
C ASP A 13 -5.59 -0.48 -0.26
N GLY A 14 -4.53 -0.26 0.51
CA GLY A 14 -4.56 0.63 1.66
C GLY A 14 -3.86 0.07 2.89
N ASN A 15 -3.22 0.99 3.60
CA ASN A 15 -2.52 0.75 4.87
C ASN A 15 -3.44 0.94 6.09
N TYR A 16 -4.75 0.73 5.92
CA TYR A 16 -5.74 0.88 7.00
C TYR A 16 -5.57 -0.23 8.03
N ARG A 17 -4.97 0.13 9.16
CA ARG A 17 -4.65 -0.80 10.26
C ARG A 17 -5.88 -1.36 10.95
N SER A 18 -6.89 -0.52 11.20
CA SER A 18 -8.11 -0.91 11.92
C SER A 18 -8.90 -2.04 11.23
N SER A 19 -8.72 -2.23 9.93
CA SER A 19 -9.35 -3.29 9.14
C SER A 19 -8.33 -4.26 8.54
N LEU A 20 -7.08 -4.27 9.03
CA LEU A 20 -6.05 -5.15 8.47
C LEU A 20 -6.34 -6.62 8.82
N ASP A 21 -6.66 -6.92 10.07
CA ASP A 21 -6.90 -8.30 10.53
C ASP A 21 -8.09 -8.93 9.78
N LEU A 22 -9.20 -8.20 9.62
CA LEU A 22 -10.37 -8.63 8.85
C LEU A 22 -10.04 -8.96 7.38
N ARG A 23 -9.03 -8.30 6.80
CA ARG A 23 -8.59 -8.57 5.43
C ARG A 23 -7.65 -9.77 5.39
N LEU A 24 -6.68 -9.83 6.31
CA LEU A 24 -5.69 -10.91 6.35
C LEU A 24 -6.32 -12.28 6.61
N GLU A 25 -7.36 -12.35 7.45
CA GLU A 25 -8.09 -13.60 7.73
C GLU A 25 -8.70 -14.25 6.47
N ARG A 26 -9.00 -13.46 5.44
CA ARG A 26 -9.64 -13.92 4.19
C ARG A 26 -8.77 -13.72 2.95
N ALA A 27 -7.55 -13.23 3.10
CA ALA A 27 -6.68 -12.96 1.97
C ALA A 27 -5.91 -14.22 1.56
N ASP A 28 -5.87 -14.53 0.27
CA ASP A 28 -4.95 -15.55 -0.23
C ASP A 28 -3.51 -15.00 -0.34
N ALA A 29 -3.39 -13.69 -0.62
CA ALA A 29 -2.10 -13.05 -0.82
C ALA A 29 -2.08 -11.58 -0.37
N VAL A 30 -0.91 -11.13 0.06
CA VAL A 30 -0.59 -9.73 0.35
C VAL A 30 0.63 -9.31 -0.47
N ILE A 31 0.45 -8.27 -1.28
CA ILE A 31 1.51 -7.69 -2.09
C ILE A 31 2.00 -6.39 -1.43
N ILE A 32 3.27 -6.37 -1.03
CA ILE A 32 3.91 -5.23 -0.36
C ILE A 32 4.81 -4.50 -1.36
N LEU A 33 4.51 -3.24 -1.66
CA LEU A 33 5.40 -2.37 -2.45
C LEU A 33 6.48 -1.76 -1.55
N ALA A 34 7.53 -2.52 -1.26
CA ALA A 34 8.64 -2.13 -0.39
C ALA A 34 9.67 -1.23 -1.10
N PHE A 35 9.21 -0.17 -1.76
CA PHE A 35 10.09 0.76 -2.44
C PHE A 35 10.88 1.61 -1.45
N SER A 36 12.07 2.07 -1.87
CA SER A 36 12.88 2.96 -1.04
C SER A 36 12.13 4.26 -0.73
N ARG A 37 12.27 4.75 0.51
CA ARG A 37 11.63 6.00 0.97
C ARG A 37 11.88 7.19 0.05
N TRP A 38 13.08 7.27 -0.53
CA TRP A 38 13.46 8.30 -1.51
C TRP A 38 12.59 8.24 -2.76
N ARG A 39 12.39 7.04 -3.33
CA ARG A 39 11.52 6.86 -4.49
C ARG A 39 10.08 7.24 -4.17
N CYS A 40 9.57 6.82 -3.02
CA CYS A 40 8.23 7.17 -2.57
C CYS A 40 8.06 8.69 -2.43
N LEU A 41 9.02 9.37 -1.80
CA LEU A 41 9.01 10.84 -1.68
C LEU A 41 9.05 11.53 -3.05
N VAL A 42 9.97 11.14 -3.93
CA VAL A 42 10.05 11.72 -5.29
C VAL A 42 8.74 11.52 -6.05
N GLY A 43 8.12 10.34 -5.93
CA GLY A 43 6.81 10.05 -6.52
C GLY A 43 5.69 10.93 -5.97
N VAL A 44 5.64 11.12 -4.65
CA VAL A 44 4.69 12.03 -3.98
C VAL A 44 4.87 13.46 -4.48
N LEU A 45 6.10 13.98 -4.49
CA LEU A 45 6.41 15.34 -4.94
C LEU A 45 6.06 15.53 -6.42
N ARG A 46 6.40 14.57 -7.27
CA ARG A 46 6.08 14.60 -8.70
C ARG A 46 4.58 14.61 -8.93
N ARG A 47 3.82 13.74 -8.23
CA ARG A 47 2.36 13.68 -8.36
C ARG A 47 1.72 14.99 -7.88
N TRP A 48 2.16 15.50 -6.74
CA TRP A 48 1.68 16.78 -6.22
C TRP A 48 1.93 17.93 -7.20
N TRP A 49 3.13 18.02 -7.78
CA TRP A 49 3.45 19.04 -8.77
C TRP A 49 2.56 18.93 -10.02
N THR A 50 2.34 17.70 -10.50
CA THR A 50 1.53 17.43 -11.69
C THR A 50 0.05 17.76 -11.48
N ASN A 51 -0.47 17.52 -10.28
CA ASN A 51 -1.88 17.65 -9.94
C ASN A 51 -2.19 18.89 -9.09
N ARG A 52 -1.28 19.88 -9.06
CA ARG A 52 -1.41 21.03 -8.16
C ARG A 52 -2.71 21.78 -8.42
N GLY A 53 -3.53 21.91 -7.39
CA GLY A 53 -4.84 22.58 -7.45
C GLY A 53 -5.96 21.74 -8.08
N ARG A 54 -5.71 20.49 -8.44
CA ARG A 54 -6.71 19.56 -8.97
C ARG A 54 -7.19 18.61 -7.88
N ALA A 55 -8.50 18.34 -7.88
CA ALA A 55 -9.13 17.39 -6.99
C ALA A 55 -9.13 15.99 -7.65
N VAL A 56 -8.00 15.28 -7.55
CA VAL A 56 -7.79 13.99 -8.25
C VAL A 56 -8.25 12.79 -7.43
N GLN A 57 -8.15 12.88 -6.09
CA GLN A 57 -8.53 11.77 -5.22
C GLN A 57 -10.03 11.72 -4.90
N ALA A 58 -10.67 12.88 -4.78
CA ALA A 58 -12.09 13.02 -4.53
C ALA A 58 -12.52 14.45 -4.90
N ASP A 59 -13.78 14.60 -5.36
CA ASP A 59 -14.33 15.92 -5.70
C ASP A 59 -14.24 16.89 -4.51
N GLY A 60 -13.80 18.13 -4.80
CA GLY A 60 -13.63 19.17 -3.79
C GLY A 60 -12.40 19.01 -2.87
N CYS A 61 -11.57 17.97 -3.07
CA CYS A 61 -10.35 17.76 -2.29
C CYS A 61 -9.10 18.02 -3.16
N PRO A 62 -8.64 19.29 -3.30
CA PRO A 62 -7.44 19.59 -4.07
C PRO A 62 -6.23 18.90 -3.44
N GLU A 63 -5.27 18.47 -4.27
CA GLU A 63 -4.05 17.84 -3.76
C GLU A 63 -3.31 18.79 -2.80
N ARG A 64 -3.14 18.37 -1.54
CA ARG A 64 -2.37 19.08 -0.53
C ARG A 64 -1.13 18.29 -0.20
N LEU A 65 0.00 18.98 -0.12
CA LEU A 65 1.23 18.44 0.40
C LEU A 65 1.56 19.16 1.68
N ASP A 66 1.54 18.41 2.78
CA ASP A 66 1.94 18.92 4.08
C ASP A 66 3.16 18.17 4.63
N TRP A 67 3.85 18.83 5.56
CA TRP A 67 5.04 18.28 6.18
C TRP A 67 4.76 17.03 7.02
N LYS A 68 3.56 16.92 7.63
CA LYS A 68 3.19 15.75 8.43
C LYS A 68 3.10 14.51 7.55
N PHE A 69 2.51 14.63 6.36
CA PHE A 69 2.43 13.58 5.36
C PHE A 69 3.80 13.17 4.83
N LEU A 70 4.65 14.13 4.45
CA LEU A 70 6.02 13.84 4.00
C LEU A 70 6.85 13.13 5.08
N ARG A 71 6.76 13.59 6.33
CA ARG A 71 7.40 12.95 7.48
C ARG A 71 6.87 11.53 7.68
N TRP A 72 5.56 11.31 7.54
CA TRP A 72 4.96 9.99 7.63
C TRP A 72 5.48 9.04 6.54
N VAL A 73 5.55 9.49 5.27
CA VAL A 73 6.12 8.69 4.17
C VAL A 73 7.58 8.32 4.46
N TRP A 74 8.37 9.29 4.94
CA TRP A 74 9.78 9.05 5.28
C TRP A 74 9.97 8.05 6.42
N ARG A 75 9.12 8.13 7.44
CA ARG A 75 9.19 7.28 8.63
C ARG A 75 8.42 5.98 8.52
N TYR A 76 7.68 5.74 7.43
CA TYR A 76 6.91 4.53 7.22
C TYR A 76 7.68 3.23 7.53
N PRO A 77 8.94 3.03 7.08
CA PRO A 77 9.69 1.81 7.38
C PRO A 77 9.98 1.59 8.87
N ILE A 78 9.94 2.66 9.67
CA ILE A 78 10.26 2.63 11.10
C ILE A 78 8.97 2.55 11.93
N ASP A 79 7.95 3.34 11.56
CA ASP A 79 6.75 3.51 12.39
C ASP A 79 5.59 2.59 11.96
N SER A 80 5.47 2.26 10.68
CA SER A 80 4.28 1.57 10.14
C SER A 80 4.58 0.17 9.62
N ARG A 81 5.73 -0.02 8.97
CA ARG A 81 6.16 -1.33 8.44
C ARG A 81 6.26 -2.42 9.53
N PRO A 82 6.88 -2.19 10.71
CA PRO A 82 6.98 -3.23 11.72
C PRO A 82 5.62 -3.70 12.26
N LEU A 83 4.62 -2.81 12.27
CA LEU A 83 3.25 -3.16 12.70
C LEU A 83 2.54 -4.02 11.65
N LEU A 84 2.78 -3.76 10.36
CA LEU A 84 2.32 -4.65 9.29
C LEU A 84 3.01 -6.02 9.40
N ASP A 85 4.33 -6.04 9.60
CA ASP A 85 5.09 -7.29 9.73
C ASP A 85 4.58 -8.12 10.92
N ALA A 86 4.35 -7.50 12.08
CA ALA A 86 3.78 -8.17 13.24
C ALA A 86 2.37 -8.72 12.98
N ALA A 87 1.55 -8.02 12.17
CA ALA A 87 0.26 -8.54 11.76
C ALA A 87 0.40 -9.75 10.83
N LEU A 88 1.30 -9.70 9.85
CA LEU A 88 1.53 -10.78 8.90
C LEU A 88 2.07 -12.06 9.55
N VAL A 89 2.89 -11.95 10.60
CA VAL A 89 3.36 -13.11 11.37
C VAL A 89 2.20 -13.95 11.90
N ARG A 90 1.07 -13.33 12.29
CA ARG A 90 -0.12 -14.05 12.79
C ARG A 90 -0.84 -14.86 11.71
N TYR A 91 -0.60 -14.56 10.43
CA TYR A 91 -1.27 -15.17 9.28
C TYR A 91 -0.29 -15.80 8.29
N ALA A 92 0.96 -16.05 8.72
CA ALA A 92 2.05 -16.47 7.84
C ALA A 92 1.78 -17.81 7.14
N ASP A 93 1.04 -18.71 7.79
CA ASP A 93 0.69 -20.02 7.24
C ASP A 93 -0.51 -19.98 6.28
N THR A 94 -1.30 -18.90 6.33
CA THR A 94 -2.56 -18.78 5.59
C THR A 94 -2.48 -17.81 4.41
N VAL A 95 -1.56 -16.84 4.47
CA VAL A 95 -1.47 -15.75 3.50
C VAL A 95 -0.12 -15.77 2.80
N ARG A 96 -0.14 -15.83 1.47
CA ARG A 96 1.09 -15.67 0.67
C ARG A 96 1.55 -14.21 0.68
N VAL A 97 2.72 -13.94 1.26
CA VAL A 97 3.31 -12.59 1.22
C VAL A 97 4.27 -12.45 0.04
N VAL A 98 4.08 -11.40 -0.77
CA VAL A 98 4.95 -11.05 -1.89
C VAL A 98 5.50 -9.63 -1.68
N GLU A 99 6.81 -9.48 -1.63
CA GLU A 99 7.46 -8.18 -1.44
C GLU A 99 8.15 -7.69 -2.72
N LEU A 100 7.78 -6.51 -3.17
CA LEU A 100 8.27 -5.89 -4.41
C LEU A 100 9.15 -4.67 -4.05
N ALA A 101 10.46 -4.88 -4.01
CA ALA A 101 11.43 -3.87 -3.57
C ALA A 101 11.65 -2.72 -4.56
N SER A 102 11.27 -2.90 -5.83
CA SER A 102 11.46 -1.87 -6.85
C SER A 102 10.45 -1.98 -8.00
N PRO A 103 10.27 -0.91 -8.80
CA PRO A 103 9.45 -0.98 -10.00
C PRO A 103 9.90 -2.03 -11.02
N ALA A 104 11.20 -2.34 -11.08
CA ALA A 104 11.71 -3.39 -11.95
C ALA A 104 11.25 -4.78 -11.49
N VAL A 105 11.35 -5.03 -10.18
CA VAL A 105 10.85 -6.28 -9.56
C VAL A 105 9.34 -6.39 -9.74
N ALA A 106 8.59 -5.30 -9.50
CA ALA A 106 7.14 -5.28 -9.74
C ALA A 106 6.77 -5.60 -11.19
N ARG A 107 7.51 -5.05 -12.17
CA ARG A 107 7.31 -5.38 -13.59
C ARG A 107 7.70 -6.81 -13.95
N SER A 108 8.69 -7.41 -13.28
CA SER A 108 9.00 -8.83 -13.46
C SER A 108 7.85 -9.68 -12.96
N PHE A 109 7.41 -9.42 -11.73
CA PHE A 109 6.30 -10.11 -11.09
C PHE A 109 5.04 -10.08 -11.97
N LEU A 110 4.66 -8.92 -12.51
CA LEU A 110 3.50 -8.79 -13.39
C LEU A 110 3.62 -9.61 -14.69
N ARG A 111 4.83 -9.83 -15.21
CA ARG A 111 5.06 -10.64 -16.42
C ARG A 111 5.03 -12.15 -16.16
N GLU A 112 5.22 -12.55 -14.91
CA GLU A 112 5.21 -13.96 -14.47
C GLU A 112 3.81 -14.42 -14.06
N LEU A 113 2.84 -13.51 -13.96
CA LEU A 113 1.46 -13.87 -13.67
C LEU A 113 0.83 -14.60 -14.86
N PRO A 114 0.07 -15.70 -14.61
CA PRO A 114 -0.68 -16.36 -15.66
C PRO A 114 -1.71 -15.41 -16.29
N ALA A 115 -1.92 -15.58 -17.59
CA ALA A 115 -2.85 -14.78 -18.39
C ALA A 115 -4.32 -15.07 -18.07
#